data_AF-A0A8J6U1J4-F1
#
_entry.id   AF-A0A8J6U1J4-F1
#
_cell.length_a   1.000
_cell.length_b   1.000
_cell.length_c   1.000
_cell.angle_alpha   90.00
_cell.angle_beta   90.00
_cell.angle_gamma   90.00
#
_symmetry.space_group_name_H-M   'P 1'
#
loop_
_entity.id
_entity.type
_entity.pdbx_description
1 polymer ?
#
loop_
_entity_poly.entity_id
_entity_poly.type
_entity_poly.pdbx_seq_one_letter_code
_entity_poly.pdbx_strand_id
1 'polypeptide(L)'
;MKNLLVLITLFVSAMSFAQNKNAKTTLQVNGVCEMCKARIEKACIKTKGVKSANWNLDTHELSLVYNENKTDLKAIKQSVLNAGHDLKDEKAPDEAYNKLHGCCKYRDEKVLDAH
;
A
#
# COMPACT_ATOMS: atom_id res chain seq x y z
N MET A 1 49.42 12.73 23.76
CA MET A 1 48.56 11.53 23.93
C MET A 1 47.14 11.85 24.40
N LYS A 2 46.97 12.81 25.33
CA LYS A 2 45.64 13.24 25.83
C LYS A 2 44.72 13.83 24.74
N ASN A 3 45.30 14.62 23.83
CA ASN A 3 44.57 15.20 22.69
C ASN A 3 44.19 14.16 21.62
N LEU A 4 44.90 13.03 21.56
CA LEU A 4 44.62 11.94 20.60
C LEU A 4 43.42 11.10 21.07
N LEU A 5 43.27 10.89 22.38
CA LEU A 5 42.13 10.21 22.99
C LEU A 5 40.81 10.99 22.81
N VAL A 6 40.85 12.32 22.91
CA VAL A 6 39.67 13.19 22.71
C VAL A 6 39.18 13.17 21.25
N LEU A 7 40.11 13.09 20.29
CA LEU A 7 39.80 13.01 18.86
C LEU A 7 39.16 11.66 18.47
N ILE A 8 39.57 10.56 19.10
CA ILE A 8 39.01 9.23 18.84
C ILE A 8 37.58 9.10 19.39
N THR A 9 37.29 9.69 20.56
CA THR A 9 35.91 9.71 21.11
C THR A 9 34.94 10.55 20.28
N LEU A 10 35.41 11.57 19.57
CA LEU A 10 34.56 12.40 18.70
C LEU A 10 34.19 11.71 17.38
N PHE A 11 34.98 10.72 16.94
CA PHE A 11 34.77 10.05 15.66
C PHE A 11 33.72 8.93 15.74
N VAL A 12 33.50 8.35 16.93
CA VAL A 12 32.52 7.27 17.14
C VAL A 12 31.07 7.79 17.09
N SER A 13 30.82 9.07 17.40
CA SER A 13 29.47 9.66 17.32
C SER A 13 28.97 9.92 15.89
N ALA A 14 29.81 9.74 14.86
CA ALA A 14 29.43 9.99 13.47
C ALA A 14 28.77 8.78 12.77
N MET A 15 28.65 7.63 13.43
CA MET A 15 27.90 6.49 12.90
C MET A 15 26.38 6.69 13.04
N SER A 16 25.85 7.64 12.27
CA SER A 16 24.42 7.76 12.05
C SER A 16 23.97 6.61 11.15
N PHE A 17 23.36 5.58 11.73
CA PHE A 17 22.69 4.53 10.97
C PHE A 17 21.54 5.17 10.17
N ALA A 18 21.71 5.31 8.85
CA ALA A 18 20.64 5.69 7.95
C ALA A 18 19.62 4.54 7.88
N GLN A 19 18.70 4.46 8.86
CA GLN A 19 17.63 3.48 8.86
C GLN A 19 16.65 3.80 7.73
N ASN A 20 16.55 2.90 6.73
CA ASN A 20 15.54 3.00 5.69
C ASN A 20 14.18 2.63 6.29
N LYS A 21 13.38 3.66 6.61
CA LYS A 21 12.06 3.54 7.24
C LYS A 21 10.95 3.14 6.26
N ASN A 22 11.30 2.71 5.05
CA ASN A 22 10.33 2.36 4.03
C ASN A 22 10.19 0.84 3.93
N ALA A 23 9.02 0.34 4.30
CA ALA A 23 8.64 -1.03 4.01
C ALA A 23 8.21 -1.17 2.55
N LYS A 24 8.48 -2.35 2.01
CA LYS A 24 7.95 -2.83 0.73
C LYS A 24 7.09 -4.06 0.99
N THR A 25 5.93 -4.14 0.37
CA THR A 25 5.03 -5.28 0.55
C THR A 25 4.10 -5.41 -0.64
N THR A 26 3.50 -6.58 -0.77
CA THR A 26 2.51 -6.88 -1.81
C THR A 26 1.24 -7.39 -1.15
N LEU A 27 0.09 -6.92 -1.64
CA LEU A 27 -1.23 -7.36 -1.21
C LEU A 27 -2.01 -7.87 -2.41
N GLN A 28 -2.84 -8.89 -2.21
CA GLN A 28 -3.80 -9.34 -3.21
C GLN A 28 -5.10 -8.55 -3.06
N VAL A 29 -5.51 -7.86 -4.13
CA VAL A 29 -6.67 -6.95 -4.14
C VAL A 29 -7.53 -7.23 -5.37
N ASN A 30 -8.83 -7.44 -5.17
CA ASN A 30 -9.75 -7.77 -6.26
C ASN A 30 -10.12 -6.54 -7.09
N GLY A 31 -10.08 -6.70 -8.40
CA GLY A 31 -10.44 -5.71 -9.43
C GLY A 31 -10.36 -6.37 -10.80
N VAL A 32 -10.96 -5.75 -11.82
CA VAL A 32 -11.11 -6.39 -13.16
C VAL A 32 -10.78 -5.45 -14.33
N CYS A 33 -10.46 -4.18 -14.07
CA CYS A 33 -10.16 -3.23 -15.14
C CYS A 33 -9.27 -2.07 -14.69
N GLU A 34 -8.79 -1.27 -15.63
CA GLU A 34 -7.95 -0.09 -15.37
C GLU A 34 -8.63 0.97 -14.48
N MET A 35 -9.96 1.02 -14.45
CA MET A 35 -10.66 1.87 -13.48
C MET A 35 -10.56 1.35 -12.04
N CYS A 36 -10.48 0.03 -11.86
CA CYS A 36 -10.19 -0.57 -10.55
C CYS A 36 -8.77 -0.20 -10.14
N LYS A 37 -7.78 -0.37 -11.04
CA LYS A 37 -6.38 0.01 -10.80
C LYS A 37 -6.26 1.43 -10.29
N ALA A 38 -6.78 2.40 -11.05
CA ALA A 38 -6.71 3.81 -10.68
C ALA A 38 -7.35 4.10 -9.31
N ARG A 39 -8.45 3.41 -8.98
CA ARG A 39 -9.14 3.56 -7.68
C ARG A 39 -8.34 2.98 -6.52
N ILE A 40 -7.84 1.74 -6.67
CA ILE A 40 -7.03 1.03 -5.67
C ILE A 40 -5.75 1.83 -5.36
N GLU A 41 -5.01 2.23 -6.39
CA GLU A 41 -3.78 3.01 -6.23
C GLU A 41 -4.06 4.37 -5.58
N LYS A 42 -5.10 5.07 -6.01
CA LYS A 42 -5.51 6.36 -5.42
C LYS A 42 -5.91 6.23 -3.95
N ALA A 43 -6.58 5.16 -3.57
CA ALA A 43 -6.92 4.89 -2.17
C ALA A 43 -5.67 4.72 -1.30
N CYS A 44 -4.67 4.01 -1.82
CA CYS A 44 -3.39 3.82 -1.14
C CYS A 44 -2.62 5.15 -1.01
N ILE A 45 -2.43 5.89 -2.12
CA ILE A 45 -1.66 7.14 -2.15
C ILE A 45 -2.25 8.23 -1.25
N LYS A 46 -3.58 8.24 -1.05
CA LYS A 46 -4.24 9.15 -0.09
C LYS A 46 -3.91 8.85 1.37
N THR A 47 -3.45 7.63 1.67
CA THR A 47 -3.05 7.25 3.03
C THR A 47 -1.69 7.88 3.35
N LYS A 48 -1.67 8.79 4.31
CA LYS A 48 -0.45 9.53 4.70
C LYS A 48 0.69 8.56 5.02
N GLY A 49 1.81 8.67 4.31
CA GLY A 49 2.97 7.82 4.52
C GLY A 49 3.19 6.77 3.42
N VAL A 50 2.19 6.49 2.59
CA VAL A 50 2.36 5.73 1.35
C VAL A 50 3.15 6.57 0.35
N LYS A 51 4.16 5.96 -0.26
CA LYS A 51 5.05 6.58 -1.26
C LYS A 51 4.77 6.12 -2.67
N SER A 52 4.43 4.84 -2.83
CA SER A 52 4.01 4.28 -4.10
C SER A 52 2.99 3.16 -3.88
N ALA A 53 2.08 3.04 -4.83
CA ALA A 53 1.11 1.98 -4.95
C ALA A 53 1.00 1.65 -6.44
N ASN A 54 1.24 0.40 -6.81
CA ASN A 54 1.08 -0.08 -8.17
C ASN A 54 0.27 -1.38 -8.14
N TRP A 55 -0.91 -1.37 -8.73
CA TRP A 55 -1.75 -2.56 -8.85
C TRP A 55 -1.65 -3.13 -10.26
N ASN A 56 -1.43 -4.43 -10.36
CA ASN A 56 -1.33 -5.13 -11.63
C ASN A 56 -2.66 -5.83 -11.94
N LEU A 57 -3.19 -5.58 -13.15
CA LEU A 57 -4.46 -6.12 -13.62
C LEU A 57 -4.41 -7.63 -13.85
N ASP A 58 -3.29 -8.16 -14.33
CA ASP A 58 -3.17 -9.57 -14.67
C ASP A 58 -2.94 -10.45 -13.43
N THR A 59 -2.22 -9.93 -12.43
CA THR A 59 -1.84 -10.69 -11.22
C THR A 59 -2.68 -10.36 -9.99
N HIS A 60 -3.48 -9.29 -10.04
CA HIS A 60 -4.22 -8.70 -8.92
C HIS A 60 -3.34 -8.26 -7.74
N GLU A 61 -2.04 -8.13 -7.96
CA GLU A 61 -1.07 -7.74 -6.94
C GLU A 61 -0.93 -6.22 -6.83
N LEU A 62 -1.15 -5.71 -5.63
CA LEU A 62 -0.86 -4.34 -5.21
C LEU A 62 0.53 -4.30 -4.56
N SER A 63 1.52 -3.77 -5.28
CA SER A 63 2.86 -3.47 -4.76
C SER A 63 2.89 -2.11 -4.05
N LEU A 64 3.32 -2.07 -2.80
CA LEU A 64 3.35 -0.89 -1.94
C LEU A 64 4.75 -0.55 -1.48
N VAL A 65 5.03 0.75 -1.38
CA VAL A 65 6.14 1.29 -0.59
C VAL A 65 5.59 2.35 0.34
N TYR A 66 5.82 2.21 1.64
CA TYR A 66 5.27 3.12 2.65
C TYR A 66 6.22 3.31 3.83
N ASN A 67 6.06 4.43 4.53
CA ASN A 67 6.85 4.75 5.72
C ASN A 67 6.16 4.20 6.97
N GLU A 68 6.79 3.23 7.63
CA GLU A 68 6.25 2.51 8.80
C GLU A 68 6.08 3.41 10.03
N ASN A 69 6.76 4.56 10.09
CA ASN A 69 6.58 5.52 11.17
C ASN A 69 5.36 6.43 10.96
N LYS A 70 4.73 6.39 9.78
CA LYS A 70 3.60 7.26 9.41
C LYS A 70 2.29 6.50 9.20
N THR A 71 2.38 5.23 8.84
CA THR A 71 1.23 4.36 8.58
C THR A 71 1.63 2.90 8.71
N ASP A 72 0.65 2.02 8.71
CA ASP A 72 0.82 0.57 8.77
C ASP A 72 -0.07 -0.12 7.72
N LEU A 73 0.13 -1.42 7.55
CA LEU A 73 -0.66 -2.21 6.60
C LEU A 73 -2.15 -2.19 6.91
N LYS A 74 -2.55 -2.11 8.19
CA LYS A 74 -3.96 -2.12 8.58
C LYS A 74 -4.67 -0.86 8.08
N ALA A 75 -4.07 0.31 8.24
CA ALA A 75 -4.61 1.57 7.73
C ALA A 75 -4.71 1.58 6.20
N ILE A 76 -3.68 1.06 5.50
CA ILE A 76 -3.69 0.98 4.03
C ILE A 76 -4.78 0.02 3.53
N LYS A 77 -4.88 -1.18 4.13
CA LYS A 77 -5.93 -2.16 3.83
C LYS A 77 -7.32 -1.55 4.03
N GLN A 78 -7.55 -0.88 5.16
CA GLN A 78 -8.82 -0.20 5.42
C GLN A 78 -9.14 0.85 4.36
N SER A 79 -8.14 1.59 3.86
CA SER A 79 -8.34 2.55 2.77
C SER A 79 -8.83 1.86 1.49
N VAL A 80 -8.25 0.70 1.14
CA VAL A 80 -8.64 -0.10 -0.03
C VAL A 80 -10.06 -0.66 0.14
N LEU A 81 -10.37 -1.21 1.31
CA LEU A 81 -11.72 -1.71 1.65
C LEU A 81 -12.77 -0.60 1.55
N ASN A 82 -12.47 0.58 2.09
CA ASN A 82 -13.35 1.74 2.02
C ASN A 82 -13.52 2.29 0.59
N ALA A 83 -12.57 2.00 -0.30
CA ALA A 83 -12.69 2.28 -1.74
C ALA A 83 -13.53 1.23 -2.48
N GLY A 84 -14.03 0.21 -1.77
CA GLY A 84 -14.92 -0.83 -2.29
C GLY A 84 -14.20 -2.06 -2.82
N HIS A 85 -12.89 -2.20 -2.61
CA HIS A 85 -12.10 -3.32 -3.14
C HIS A 85 -11.75 -4.33 -2.05
N ASP A 86 -12.02 -5.60 -2.32
CA ASP A 86 -11.74 -6.71 -1.41
C ASP A 86 -10.25 -7.03 -1.42
N LEU A 87 -9.75 -7.46 -0.27
CA LEU A 87 -8.47 -8.14 -0.15
C LEU A 87 -8.70 -9.65 -0.02
N LYS A 88 -7.65 -10.45 -0.20
CA LYS A 88 -7.70 -11.92 -0.11
C LYS A 88 -8.54 -12.46 1.06
N ASP A 89 -8.35 -11.89 2.26
CA ASP A 89 -8.97 -12.38 3.49
C ASP A 89 -9.96 -11.37 4.12
N GLU A 90 -10.20 -10.23 3.48
CA GLU A 90 -11.00 -9.13 4.04
C GLU A 90 -11.93 -8.54 2.96
N LYS A 91 -13.24 -8.51 3.24
CA LYS A 91 -14.24 -7.95 2.32
C LYS A 91 -14.49 -6.47 2.60
N ALA A 92 -14.56 -5.68 1.53
CA ALA A 92 -15.02 -4.32 1.56
C ALA A 92 -16.48 -4.28 2.04
N PRO A 93 -16.87 -3.24 2.82
CA PRO A 93 -18.27 -3.03 3.19
C PRO A 93 -19.14 -3.00 1.94
N ASP A 94 -20.30 -3.65 2.00
CA ASP A 94 -21.20 -3.75 0.85
C ASP A 94 -21.63 -2.37 0.35
N GLU A 95 -21.78 -1.39 1.23
CA GLU A 95 -22.07 -0.01 0.84
C GLU A 95 -20.97 0.59 -0.07
N ALA A 96 -19.70 0.36 0.26
CA ALA A 96 -18.57 0.84 -0.54
C ALA A 96 -18.48 0.10 -1.88
N TYR A 97 -18.62 -1.22 -1.86
CA TYR A 97 -18.68 -2.04 -3.07
C TYR A 97 -19.86 -1.65 -3.97
N ASN A 98 -21.01 -1.34 -3.38
CA ASN A 98 -22.22 -0.97 -4.10
C ASN A 98 -22.10 0.38 -4.84
N LYS A 99 -21.21 1.27 -4.39
CA LYS A 99 -20.89 2.54 -5.05
C LYS A 99 -19.94 2.42 -6.24
N LEU A 100 -19.32 1.25 -6.46
CA LEU A 100 -18.48 1.04 -7.65
C LEU A 100 -19.31 1.11 -8.94
N HIS A 101 -18.67 1.54 -10.03
CA HIS A 101 -19.25 1.49 -11.37
C HIS A 101 -19.63 0.04 -11.75
N GLY A 102 -20.65 -0.13 -12.60
CA GLY A 102 -21.17 -1.46 -12.96
C GLY A 102 -20.12 -2.44 -13.47
N CYS A 103 -19.21 -2.00 -14.34
CA CYS A 103 -18.12 -2.86 -14.83
C CYS A 103 -17.05 -3.19 -13.77
N CYS A 104 -17.05 -2.52 -12.62
CA CYS A 104 -16.11 -2.79 -11.52
C CYS A 104 -16.69 -3.78 -10.50
N LYS A 105 -17.87 -4.35 -10.76
CA LYS A 105 -18.54 -5.28 -9.85
C LYS A 105 -17.95 -6.68 -9.95
N TYR A 106 -16.68 -6.82 -9.59
CA TYR A 106 -15.90 -8.05 -9.70
C TYR A 106 -16.40 -9.23 -8.84
N ARG A 107 -17.41 -9.04 -7.98
CA ARG A 107 -18.09 -10.15 -7.27
C ARG A 107 -19.23 -10.77 -8.11
N ASP A 108 -19.61 -10.14 -9.23
CA ASP A 108 -20.60 -10.65 -10.17
C ASP A 108 -19.90 -11.51 -11.23
N GLU A 109 -20.33 -12.76 -11.35
CA GLU A 109 -19.80 -13.74 -12.32
C GLU A 109 -19.90 -13.23 -13.77
N LYS A 110 -20.98 -12.54 -14.14
CA LYS A 110 -21.13 -11.98 -15.49
C LYS A 110 -20.14 -10.87 -15.78
N VAL A 111 -19.73 -10.13 -14.76
CA VAL A 111 -18.72 -9.07 -14.88
C VAL A 111 -17.34 -9.69 -15.00
N LEU A 112 -17.07 -10.77 -14.27
CA LEU A 112 -15.82 -11.52 -14.39
C LEU A 112 -15.67 -12.12 -15.80
N ASP A 113 -16.70 -12.76 -16.34
CA ASP A 113 -16.66 -13.36 -17.69
C ASP A 113 -16.49 -12.32 -18.82
N ALA A 114 -16.81 -11.06 -18.56
CA ALA A 114 -16.72 -9.97 -19.52
C ALA A 114 -15.34 -9.29 -19.56
N HIS A 115 -14.40 -9.69 -18.70
CA HIS A 115 -13.05 -9.13 -18.60
C HIS A 115 -12.00 -10.23 -18.74
#